data_AF-A0A4T0VFP8-F1
#
_entry.id   AF-A0A4T0VFP8-F1
#
_cell.length_a   1.000
_cell.length_b   1.000
_cell.length_c   1.000
_cell.angle_alpha   90.00
_cell.angle_beta   90.00
_cell.angle_gamma   90.00
#
_symmetry.space_group_name_H-M   'P 1'
#
loop_
_entity.id
_entity.type
_entity.pdbx_description
1 polymer ?
#
loop_
_entity_poly.entity_id
_entity_poly.type
_entity_poly.pdbx_seq_one_letter_code
_entity_poly.pdbx_strand_id
1 'polypeptide(L)'
;MPTIAVCGDCNPLLVRTMCTDKSQTCQYSLPSGTTVDIGQNAPPTERFRTATVPGIYHRLNSTSQTYISVFDVLWVMKTRKETKTIAQECALWFCMMSYNITVTESRTSQTVTNVWNKTQFATSNSAHNDEYVFVDIPTDMNVPHEARYSISRKALAALRRFVDPLVQGTYEKQYTIINFSSDWIEGVYNARRNLPSWVSQFSLSLTNEVRLHGQVRDKQRHQYGGRAYTMAQMIIVEWKWLLFPTGLIIFSIYYLFHTIIRGARDGISVWKSDSLPMLFCRIDASILARVGDGMDVPNGLDDAVGDVKVCLLREDDGDWVFKPIESEESSSESESD
;
A
#
# COMPACT_ATOMS: atom_id res chain seq x y z
N MET A 1 -1.71 9.71 -12.95
CA MET A 1 -2.24 8.60 -13.78
C MET A 1 -3.50 9.04 -14.52
N PRO A 2 -3.46 9.17 -15.86
CA PRO A 2 -4.60 9.50 -16.70
C PRO A 2 -5.50 8.27 -16.96
N THR A 3 -6.82 8.45 -16.88
CA THR A 3 -7.82 7.42 -17.18
C THR A 3 -9.06 8.03 -17.83
N ILE A 4 -9.79 7.22 -18.59
CA ILE A 4 -11.16 7.56 -19.03
C ILE A 4 -12.06 7.57 -17.80
N ALA A 5 -12.96 8.54 -17.78
CA ALA A 5 -13.95 8.80 -16.75
C ALA A 5 -15.23 9.37 -17.39
N VAL A 6 -16.22 9.63 -16.55
CA VAL A 6 -17.45 10.33 -16.91
C VAL A 6 -17.53 11.62 -16.10
N CYS A 7 -17.76 12.72 -16.81
CA CYS A 7 -17.97 14.04 -16.26
C CYS A 7 -19.43 14.43 -16.44
N GLY A 8 -19.91 15.34 -15.60
CA GLY A 8 -21.22 15.95 -15.78
C GLY A 8 -21.32 17.28 -15.04
N ASP A 9 -22.22 18.11 -15.52
CA ASP A 9 -22.58 19.40 -14.93
C ASP A 9 -24.06 19.70 -15.18
N CYS A 10 -24.52 20.82 -14.63
CA CYS A 10 -25.84 21.37 -14.92
C CYS A 10 -25.75 22.89 -15.05
N ASN A 11 -26.44 23.44 -16.04
CA ASN A 11 -26.55 24.87 -16.31
C ASN A 11 -27.99 25.34 -16.08
N PRO A 12 -28.22 26.47 -15.40
CA PRO A 12 -29.55 27.01 -15.22
C PRO A 12 -30.17 27.45 -16.56
N LEU A 13 -31.48 27.24 -16.69
CA LEU A 13 -32.28 27.66 -17.83
C LEU A 13 -33.35 28.65 -17.40
N LEU A 14 -33.76 29.50 -18.35
CA LEU A 14 -34.89 30.40 -18.17
C LEU A 14 -36.19 29.71 -18.57
N VAL A 15 -37.19 29.77 -17.69
CA VAL A 15 -38.52 29.25 -17.95
C VAL A 15 -39.35 30.31 -18.67
N ARG A 16 -39.91 29.95 -19.82
CA ARG A 16 -40.91 30.77 -20.50
C ARG A 16 -42.30 30.35 -20.03
N THR A 17 -43.10 31.31 -19.60
CA THR A 17 -44.50 31.07 -19.19
C THR A 17 -45.46 31.68 -20.20
N MET A 18 -46.41 30.89 -20.67
CA MET A 18 -47.48 31.32 -21.56
C MET A 18 -48.83 30.86 -20.99
N CYS A 19 -49.64 31.82 -20.56
CA CYS A 19 -50.98 31.56 -20.03
C CYS A 19 -52.03 31.93 -21.09
N THR A 20 -53.01 31.04 -21.31
CA THR A 20 -54.08 31.26 -22.29
C THR A 20 -55.43 31.28 -21.58
N ASP A 21 -56.21 32.34 -21.78
CA ASP A 21 -57.52 32.52 -21.12
C ASP A 21 -58.56 31.50 -21.60
N LYS A 22 -58.48 31.10 -22.88
CA LYS A 22 -59.41 30.13 -23.49
C LYS A 22 -59.31 28.74 -22.88
N SER A 23 -58.11 28.28 -22.55
CA SER A 23 -57.87 26.95 -21.97
C SER A 23 -57.79 26.98 -20.45
N GLN A 24 -57.75 28.15 -19.83
CA GLN A 24 -57.46 28.34 -18.41
C GLN A 24 -56.20 27.57 -17.96
N THR A 25 -55.18 27.47 -18.82
CA THR A 25 -53.92 26.79 -18.54
C THR A 25 -52.73 27.72 -18.76
N CYS A 26 -51.71 27.56 -17.92
CA CYS A 26 -50.41 28.16 -18.07
C CYS A 26 -49.40 27.07 -18.44
N GLN A 27 -48.80 27.23 -19.61
CA GLN A 27 -47.71 26.40 -20.10
C GLN A 27 -46.38 26.99 -19.66
N TYR A 28 -45.54 26.15 -19.06
CA TYR A 28 -44.16 26.46 -18.71
C TYR A 28 -43.26 25.66 -19.66
N SER A 29 -42.42 26.35 -20.40
CA SER A 29 -41.56 25.75 -21.42
C SER A 29 -40.10 26.16 -21.27
N LEU A 30 -39.22 25.21 -21.58
CA LEU A 30 -37.78 25.42 -21.72
C LEU A 30 -37.42 25.65 -23.19
N PRO A 31 -36.33 26.37 -23.50
CA PRO A 31 -35.97 26.66 -24.89
C PRO A 31 -35.57 25.41 -25.70
N SER A 32 -35.20 24.34 -25.00
CA SER A 32 -34.92 22.99 -25.49
C SER A 32 -36.17 22.19 -25.89
N GLY A 33 -37.37 22.64 -25.50
CA GLY A 33 -38.66 22.04 -25.88
C GLY A 33 -39.39 21.30 -24.76
N THR A 34 -38.80 21.14 -23.58
CA THR A 34 -39.46 20.50 -22.43
C THR A 34 -40.57 21.39 -21.86
N THR A 35 -41.79 20.86 -21.74
CA THR A 35 -42.96 21.62 -21.26
C THR A 35 -43.76 20.92 -20.16
N VAL A 36 -44.41 21.75 -19.34
CA VAL A 36 -45.34 21.37 -18.28
C VAL A 36 -46.52 22.34 -18.28
N ASP A 37 -47.74 21.82 -18.22
CA ASP A 37 -48.97 22.62 -18.17
C ASP A 37 -49.61 22.56 -16.78
N ILE A 38 -50.04 23.71 -16.27
CA ILE A 38 -50.77 23.83 -15.00
C ILE A 38 -52.00 24.70 -15.19
N GLY A 39 -53.16 24.24 -14.71
CA GLY A 39 -54.39 25.02 -14.72
C GLY A 39 -54.28 26.33 -13.92
N GLN A 40 -54.85 27.42 -14.43
CA GLN A 40 -54.94 28.71 -13.74
C GLN A 40 -55.73 28.59 -12.43
N ASN A 41 -56.80 27.80 -12.42
CA ASN A 41 -57.62 27.53 -11.24
C ASN A 41 -57.25 26.22 -10.54
N ALA A 42 -56.11 25.61 -10.90
CA ALA A 42 -55.67 24.39 -10.26
C ALA A 42 -55.40 24.63 -8.76
N PRO A 43 -55.78 23.67 -7.89
CA PRO A 43 -55.36 23.68 -6.49
C PRO A 43 -53.82 23.63 -6.39
N PRO A 44 -53.24 23.83 -5.18
CA PRO A 44 -51.81 23.70 -4.99
C PRO A 44 -51.29 22.39 -5.60
N THR A 45 -50.41 22.52 -6.59
CA THR A 45 -49.94 21.41 -7.41
C THR A 45 -48.47 21.58 -7.71
N GLU A 46 -47.80 20.45 -7.83
CA GLU A 46 -46.39 20.37 -8.16
C GLU A 46 -46.24 19.46 -9.36
N ARG A 47 -45.53 19.95 -10.36
CA ARG A 47 -45.23 19.22 -11.58
C ARG A 47 -43.73 19.25 -11.78
N PHE A 48 -43.19 18.12 -12.13
CA PHE A 48 -41.77 17.93 -12.40
C PHE A 48 -41.65 17.08 -13.65
N ARG A 49 -40.78 17.49 -14.56
CA ARG A 49 -40.52 16.77 -15.79
C ARG A 49 -39.04 16.79 -16.07
N THR A 50 -38.56 15.63 -16.47
CA THR A 50 -37.23 15.45 -17.02
C THR A 50 -37.35 14.83 -18.39
N ALA A 51 -36.54 15.32 -19.33
CA ALA A 51 -36.60 14.85 -20.71
C ALA A 51 -35.23 14.95 -21.35
N THR A 52 -34.86 13.93 -22.11
CA THR A 52 -33.68 13.97 -22.95
C THR A 52 -33.89 14.93 -24.10
N VAL A 53 -32.90 15.79 -24.34
CA VAL A 53 -32.99 16.87 -25.33
C VAL A 53 -31.67 16.98 -26.11
N PRO A 54 -31.68 17.60 -27.31
CA PRO A 54 -30.45 17.88 -28.04
C PRO A 54 -29.49 18.82 -27.30
N GLY A 55 -30.04 19.66 -26.40
CA GLY A 55 -29.35 20.62 -25.54
C GLY A 55 -28.93 21.92 -26.21
N ILE A 56 -28.77 22.96 -25.39
CA ILE A 56 -28.43 24.35 -25.76
C ILE A 56 -26.97 24.63 -25.42
N TYR A 57 -26.59 24.39 -24.16
CA TYR A 57 -25.21 24.51 -23.70
C TYR A 57 -24.42 23.27 -24.11
N HIS A 58 -25.00 22.10 -23.89
CA HIS A 58 -24.40 20.81 -24.22
C HIS A 58 -25.05 20.22 -25.46
N ARG A 59 -24.29 20.10 -26.55
CA ARG A 59 -24.83 19.57 -27.80
C ARG A 59 -24.63 18.06 -27.87
N LEU A 60 -25.71 17.29 -27.70
CA LEU A 60 -25.68 15.81 -27.69
C LEU A 60 -25.04 15.20 -28.96
N ASN A 61 -25.19 15.88 -30.10
CA ASN A 61 -24.66 15.47 -31.41
C ASN A 61 -23.27 16.05 -31.72
N SER A 62 -22.59 16.65 -30.73
CA SER A 62 -21.23 17.14 -30.92
C SER A 62 -20.28 16.01 -31.29
N THR A 63 -19.38 16.26 -32.24
CA THR A 63 -18.24 15.38 -32.55
C THR A 63 -17.00 15.76 -31.74
N SER A 64 -16.97 16.97 -31.18
CA SER A 64 -15.85 17.49 -30.39
C SER A 64 -15.86 17.03 -28.93
N GLN A 65 -16.97 16.42 -28.49
CA GLN A 65 -17.16 15.93 -27.12
C GLN A 65 -18.16 14.78 -27.13
N THR A 66 -17.87 13.72 -26.37
CA THR A 66 -18.62 12.47 -26.41
C THR A 66 -19.71 12.44 -25.33
N TYR A 67 -20.86 13.04 -25.63
CA TYR A 67 -22.00 13.09 -24.70
C TYR A 67 -22.71 11.75 -24.54
N ILE A 68 -22.95 11.34 -23.30
CA ILE A 68 -23.69 10.15 -22.91
C ILE A 68 -25.18 10.47 -22.83
N SER A 69 -25.56 11.57 -22.19
CA SER A 69 -26.95 12.03 -22.14
C SER A 69 -26.97 13.53 -21.90
N VAL A 70 -27.96 14.20 -22.46
CA VAL A 70 -28.27 15.62 -22.21
C VAL A 70 -29.76 15.67 -21.92
N PHE A 71 -30.14 16.21 -20.78
CA PHE A 71 -31.52 16.20 -20.33
C PHE A 71 -31.85 17.48 -19.56
N ASP A 72 -33.09 17.90 -19.70
CA ASP A 72 -33.62 19.00 -18.93
C ASP A 72 -34.25 18.50 -17.64
N VAL A 73 -34.29 19.41 -16.67
CA VAL A 73 -35.10 19.30 -15.47
C VAL A 73 -35.97 20.54 -15.38
N LEU A 74 -37.29 20.38 -15.47
CA LEU A 74 -38.27 21.43 -15.26
C LEU A 74 -39.14 21.09 -14.05
N TRP A 75 -39.10 21.96 -13.05
CA TRP A 75 -39.93 21.88 -11.87
C TRP A 75 -40.80 23.12 -11.76
N VAL A 76 -42.09 22.92 -11.55
CA VAL A 76 -43.07 24.00 -11.36
C VAL A 76 -43.94 23.65 -10.15
N MET A 77 -43.87 24.49 -9.13
CA MET A 77 -44.73 24.40 -7.95
C MET A 77 -45.66 25.61 -7.93
N LYS A 78 -46.96 25.36 -7.93
CA LYS A 78 -47.98 26.38 -7.77
C LYS A 78 -48.60 26.30 -6.39
N THR A 79 -48.58 27.41 -5.67
CA THR A 79 -49.29 27.59 -4.40
C THR A 79 -50.39 28.66 -4.56
N ARG A 80 -51.17 28.92 -3.51
CA ARG A 80 -52.18 30.00 -3.54
C ARG A 80 -51.58 31.41 -3.66
N LYS A 81 -50.31 31.59 -3.29
CA LYS A 81 -49.64 32.91 -3.21
C LYS A 81 -48.66 33.14 -4.35
N GLU A 82 -47.97 32.10 -4.77
CA GLU A 82 -46.86 32.20 -5.73
C GLU A 82 -46.69 30.91 -6.54
N THR A 83 -46.07 31.07 -7.71
CA THR A 83 -45.56 29.96 -8.51
C THR A 83 -44.04 30.00 -8.49
N LYS A 84 -43.40 28.88 -8.11
CA LYS A 84 -41.95 28.69 -8.16
C LYS A 84 -41.58 27.80 -9.33
N THR A 85 -40.48 28.14 -9.98
CA THR A 85 -39.92 27.34 -11.07
C THR A 85 -38.43 27.09 -10.83
N ILE A 86 -37.98 25.89 -11.17
CA ILE A 86 -36.55 25.56 -11.29
C ILE A 86 -36.37 24.89 -12.64
N ALA A 87 -35.35 25.32 -13.37
CA ALA A 87 -35.04 24.82 -14.69
C ALA A 87 -33.54 24.69 -14.88
N GLN A 88 -33.08 23.52 -15.29
CA GLN A 88 -31.67 23.24 -15.56
C GLN A 88 -31.51 22.29 -16.74
N GLU A 89 -30.47 22.52 -17.55
CA GLU A 89 -29.96 21.56 -18.52
C GLU A 89 -28.77 20.84 -17.88
N CYS A 90 -28.84 19.52 -17.78
CA CYS A 90 -27.77 18.70 -17.25
C CYS A 90 -27.22 17.79 -18.33
N ALA A 91 -25.92 17.49 -18.26
CA ALA A 91 -25.28 16.60 -19.21
C ALA A 91 -24.29 15.66 -18.54
N LEU A 92 -24.11 14.51 -19.18
CA LEU A 92 -23.09 13.53 -18.88
C LEU A 92 -22.27 13.28 -20.14
N TRP A 93 -20.95 13.22 -20.04
CA TRP A 93 -20.06 12.95 -21.16
C TRP A 93 -18.81 12.20 -20.71
N PHE A 94 -18.17 11.50 -21.65
CA PHE A 94 -16.86 10.92 -21.39
C PHE A 94 -15.78 12.01 -21.33
N CYS A 95 -14.93 11.91 -20.33
CA CYS A 95 -13.78 12.78 -20.14
C CYS A 95 -12.55 11.94 -19.75
N MET A 96 -11.38 12.53 -19.81
CA MET A 96 -10.17 12.01 -19.18
C MET A 96 -9.95 12.74 -17.86
N MET A 97 -9.58 11.98 -16.84
CA MET A 97 -9.15 12.52 -15.56
C MET A 97 -7.76 12.01 -15.24
N SER A 98 -6.88 12.90 -14.79
CA SER A 98 -5.59 12.54 -14.22
C SER A 98 -5.68 12.54 -12.71
N TYR A 99 -5.17 11.48 -12.09
CA TYR A 99 -5.16 11.31 -10.65
C TYR A 99 -3.74 11.34 -10.10
N ASN A 100 -3.57 12.03 -8.98
CA ASN A 100 -2.45 11.80 -8.08
C ASN A 100 -2.89 10.75 -7.04
N ILE A 101 -2.26 9.57 -7.12
CA ILE A 101 -2.58 8.41 -6.32
C ILE A 101 -1.41 8.15 -5.38
N THR A 102 -1.67 8.13 -4.09
CA THR A 102 -0.70 7.77 -3.06
C THR A 102 -1.23 6.60 -2.26
N VAL A 103 -0.34 5.68 -1.89
CA VAL A 103 -0.65 4.53 -1.04
C VAL A 103 0.30 4.59 0.14
N THR A 104 -0.24 4.83 1.33
CA THR A 104 0.51 4.90 2.59
C THR A 104 -0.17 3.98 3.59
N GLU A 105 0.57 3.04 4.18
CA GLU A 105 0.03 2.10 5.19
C GLU A 105 -1.25 1.37 4.75
N SER A 106 -1.26 0.85 3.51
CA SER A 106 -2.42 0.20 2.90
C SER A 106 -3.67 1.08 2.72
N ARG A 107 -3.57 2.39 2.95
CA ARG A 107 -4.62 3.37 2.68
C ARG A 107 -4.31 4.11 1.39
N THR A 108 -5.26 4.04 0.44
CA THR A 108 -5.16 4.72 -0.85
C THR A 108 -5.81 6.10 -0.77
N SER A 109 -5.08 7.14 -1.19
CA SER A 109 -5.61 8.49 -1.37
C SER A 109 -5.51 8.88 -2.84
N GLN A 110 -6.61 9.35 -3.41
CA GLN A 110 -6.71 9.73 -4.83
C GLN A 110 -7.25 11.16 -4.92
N THR A 111 -6.54 12.01 -5.66
CA THR A 111 -6.98 13.38 -5.95
C THR A 111 -6.93 13.62 -7.45
N VAL A 112 -7.97 14.26 -8.00
CA VAL A 112 -8.01 14.65 -9.41
C VAL A 112 -7.08 15.86 -9.59
N THR A 113 -6.13 15.76 -10.51
CA THR A 113 -5.22 16.85 -10.85
C THR A 113 -5.69 17.63 -12.07
N ASN A 114 -6.17 16.92 -13.11
CA ASN A 114 -6.58 17.52 -14.37
C ASN A 114 -7.79 16.79 -14.97
N VAL A 115 -8.57 17.52 -15.75
CA VAL A 115 -9.75 17.02 -16.49
C VAL A 115 -9.65 17.48 -17.95
N TRP A 116 -9.94 16.58 -18.88
CA TRP A 116 -9.94 16.87 -20.31
C TRP A 116 -11.15 16.24 -21.01
N ASN A 117 -11.78 16.93 -21.96
CA ASN A 117 -13.06 16.51 -22.54
C ASN A 117 -13.09 16.53 -24.07
N LYS A 118 -12.03 17.00 -24.74
CA LYS A 118 -12.02 17.14 -26.19
C LYS A 118 -11.82 15.78 -26.86
N THR A 119 -12.77 15.43 -27.74
CA THR A 119 -12.72 14.22 -28.55
C THR A 119 -12.87 14.53 -30.04
N GLN A 120 -12.53 13.56 -30.89
CA GLN A 120 -12.82 13.59 -32.32
C GLN A 120 -13.36 12.23 -32.76
N PHE A 121 -14.36 12.23 -33.63
CA PHE A 121 -14.85 10.99 -34.24
C PHE A 121 -13.84 10.46 -35.28
N ALA A 122 -13.47 9.19 -35.13
CA ALA A 122 -12.64 8.45 -36.07
C ALA A 122 -13.44 7.29 -36.66
N THR A 123 -13.50 7.22 -37.99
CA THR A 123 -14.13 6.11 -38.71
C THR A 123 -13.31 4.83 -38.56
N SER A 124 -13.99 3.70 -38.62
CA SER A 124 -13.35 2.38 -38.60
C SER A 124 -12.26 2.21 -39.67
N ASN A 125 -11.25 1.43 -39.33
CA ASN A 125 -10.14 1.01 -40.19
C ASN A 125 -9.77 -0.45 -39.87
N SER A 126 -8.69 -0.97 -40.46
CA SER A 126 -8.27 -2.37 -40.27
C SER A 126 -7.91 -2.73 -38.83
N ALA A 127 -7.65 -1.75 -37.95
CA ALA A 127 -7.21 -1.98 -36.57
C ALA A 127 -8.22 -1.49 -35.50
N HIS A 128 -9.19 -0.67 -35.88
CA HIS A 128 -10.11 0.03 -34.97
C HIS A 128 -11.51 0.13 -35.57
N ASN A 129 -12.54 -0.02 -34.73
CA ASN A 129 -13.93 0.25 -35.11
C ASN A 129 -14.24 1.75 -35.04
N ASP A 130 -15.45 2.16 -35.44
CA ASP A 130 -15.93 3.53 -35.24
C ASP A 130 -15.82 3.93 -33.76
N GLU A 131 -15.07 4.99 -33.48
CA GLU A 131 -14.73 5.40 -32.12
C GLU A 131 -14.60 6.92 -31.99
N TYR A 132 -14.81 7.40 -30.77
CA TYR A 132 -14.47 8.76 -30.37
C TYR A 132 -13.15 8.74 -29.64
N VAL A 133 -12.17 9.51 -30.12
CA VAL A 133 -10.79 9.50 -29.63
C VAL A 133 -10.52 10.81 -28.91
N PHE A 134 -9.88 10.75 -27.75
CA PHE A 134 -9.40 11.97 -27.09
C PHE A 134 -8.22 12.56 -27.87
N VAL A 135 -8.33 13.85 -28.19
CA VAL A 135 -7.35 14.61 -28.99
C VAL A 135 -6.88 15.84 -28.23
N ASP A 136 -5.74 16.40 -28.63
CA ASP A 136 -5.13 17.58 -28.03
C ASP A 136 -4.95 17.45 -26.50
N ILE A 137 -4.59 16.26 -26.03
CA ILE A 137 -4.48 15.99 -24.60
C ILE A 137 -3.32 16.83 -24.02
N PRO A 138 -3.56 17.62 -22.96
CA PRO A 138 -2.53 18.44 -22.33
C PRO A 138 -1.33 17.62 -21.84
N THR A 139 -0.11 18.15 -22.03
CA THR A 139 1.15 17.47 -21.67
C THR A 139 1.31 17.24 -20.18
N ASP A 140 0.70 18.09 -19.35
CA ASP A 140 0.66 17.98 -17.89
C ASP A 140 -0.16 16.78 -17.38
N MET A 141 -1.00 16.17 -18.23
CA MET A 141 -1.68 14.91 -17.90
C MET A 141 -0.73 13.69 -17.91
N ASN A 142 0.50 13.87 -18.40
CA ASN A 142 1.56 12.85 -18.46
C ASN A 142 1.07 11.54 -19.12
N VAL A 143 0.38 11.69 -20.26
CA VAL A 143 -0.09 10.57 -21.07
C VAL A 143 1.07 10.03 -21.92
N PRO A 144 1.28 8.69 -21.99
CA PRO A 144 2.29 8.13 -22.89
C PRO A 144 2.02 8.50 -24.35
N HIS A 145 3.05 8.89 -25.11
CA HIS A 145 2.88 9.34 -26.50
C HIS A 145 2.23 8.30 -27.43
N GLU A 146 2.40 7.02 -27.15
CA GLU A 146 1.81 5.92 -27.93
C GLU A 146 0.39 5.53 -27.46
N ALA A 147 -0.07 6.07 -26.33
CA ALA A 147 -1.35 5.68 -25.75
C ALA A 147 -2.52 6.34 -26.47
N ARG A 148 -3.48 5.52 -26.90
CA ARG A 148 -4.73 5.97 -27.54
C ARG A 148 -5.90 5.74 -26.59
N TYR A 149 -6.56 6.82 -26.20
CA TYR A 149 -7.77 6.77 -25.38
C TYR A 149 -8.98 6.96 -26.28
N SER A 150 -9.87 5.96 -26.34
CA SER A 150 -11.05 6.01 -27.19
C SER A 150 -12.27 5.36 -26.58
N ILE A 151 -13.44 5.77 -27.05
CA ILE A 151 -14.75 5.23 -26.73
C ILE A 151 -15.37 4.68 -28.00
N SER A 152 -15.70 3.39 -28.02
CA SER A 152 -16.42 2.78 -29.14
C SER A 152 -17.78 3.43 -29.34
N ARG A 153 -18.13 3.76 -30.60
CA ARG A 153 -19.45 4.29 -30.96
C ARG A 153 -20.58 3.35 -30.54
N LYS A 154 -20.36 2.03 -30.60
CA LYS A 154 -21.35 1.02 -30.16
C LYS A 154 -21.53 1.05 -28.64
N ALA A 155 -20.43 1.19 -27.89
CA ALA A 155 -20.50 1.30 -26.43
C ALA A 155 -21.24 2.59 -26.01
N LEU A 156 -20.98 3.71 -26.67
CA LEU A 156 -21.71 4.96 -26.44
C LEU A 156 -23.20 4.82 -26.74
N ALA A 157 -23.56 4.18 -27.86
CA ALA A 157 -24.96 3.96 -28.22
C ALA A 157 -25.68 3.05 -27.21
N ALA A 158 -25.02 1.99 -26.73
CA ALA A 158 -25.56 1.12 -25.70
C ALA A 158 -25.76 1.88 -24.38
N LEU A 159 -24.80 2.72 -23.99
CA LEU A 159 -24.88 3.52 -22.78
C LEU A 159 -25.98 4.57 -22.86
N ARG A 160 -26.14 5.27 -24.00
CA ARG A 160 -27.27 6.17 -24.27
C ARG A 160 -28.61 5.48 -24.07
N ARG A 161 -28.78 4.30 -24.69
CA ARG A 161 -30.00 3.50 -24.57
C ARG A 161 -30.29 3.07 -23.12
N PHE A 162 -29.25 2.91 -22.30
CA PHE A 162 -29.40 2.60 -20.88
C PHE A 162 -29.74 3.84 -20.04
N VAL A 163 -29.05 4.97 -20.24
CA VAL A 163 -29.17 6.17 -19.39
C VAL A 163 -30.42 6.99 -19.72
N ASP A 164 -30.77 7.14 -21.00
CA ASP A 164 -31.86 8.02 -21.44
C ASP A 164 -33.21 7.72 -20.75
N PRO A 165 -33.65 6.45 -20.61
CA PRO A 165 -34.88 6.13 -19.88
C PRO A 165 -34.81 6.41 -18.37
N LEU A 166 -33.62 6.49 -17.77
CA LEU A 166 -33.46 6.75 -16.33
C LEU A 166 -33.67 8.23 -16.01
N VAL A 167 -33.25 9.11 -16.92
CA VAL A 167 -33.33 10.58 -16.78
C VAL A 167 -34.56 11.17 -17.48
N GLN A 168 -35.46 10.32 -17.99
CA GLN A 168 -36.69 10.74 -18.64
C GLN A 168 -37.89 10.29 -17.83
N GLY A 169 -38.71 11.25 -17.41
CA GLY A 169 -39.96 10.95 -16.74
C GLY A 169 -40.54 12.14 -15.99
N THR A 170 -41.56 11.87 -15.20
CA THR A 170 -42.42 12.90 -14.60
C THR A 170 -42.71 12.61 -13.14
N TYR A 171 -42.87 13.68 -12.38
CA TYR A 171 -43.50 13.66 -11.08
C TYR A 171 -44.68 14.63 -11.06
N GLU A 172 -45.78 14.18 -10.49
CA GLU A 172 -46.96 15.00 -10.26
C GLU A 172 -47.43 14.82 -8.83
N LYS A 173 -47.76 15.95 -8.19
CA LYS A 173 -48.48 15.99 -6.93
C LYS A 173 -49.72 16.84 -7.06
N GLN A 174 -50.85 16.24 -6.68
CA GLN A 174 -52.12 16.90 -6.54
C GLN A 174 -52.73 16.52 -5.19
N TYR A 175 -52.87 17.51 -4.28
CA TYR A 175 -53.25 17.28 -2.89
C TYR A 175 -52.31 16.28 -2.17
N THR A 176 -52.83 15.11 -1.81
CA THR A 176 -52.10 14.02 -1.12
C THR A 176 -51.60 12.94 -2.08
N ILE A 177 -52.02 12.97 -3.35
CA ILE A 177 -51.62 11.98 -4.35
C ILE A 177 -50.27 12.40 -4.92
N ILE A 178 -49.31 11.49 -4.81
CA ILE A 178 -47.96 11.62 -5.34
C ILE A 178 -47.76 10.52 -6.38
N ASN A 179 -47.30 10.89 -7.57
CA ASN A 179 -47.04 9.94 -8.65
C ASN A 179 -45.66 10.21 -9.24
N PHE A 180 -44.76 9.23 -9.13
CA PHE A 180 -43.46 9.21 -9.80
C PHE A 180 -43.52 8.20 -10.95
N SER A 181 -42.98 8.56 -12.12
CA SER A 181 -42.91 7.63 -13.24
C SER A 181 -41.88 6.51 -13.03
N SER A 182 -40.85 6.74 -12.19
CA SER A 182 -39.85 5.76 -11.80
C SER A 182 -39.09 6.19 -10.55
N ASP A 183 -38.43 5.24 -9.89
CA ASP A 183 -37.57 5.48 -8.72
C ASP A 183 -36.40 6.42 -9.05
N TRP A 184 -35.92 6.40 -10.30
CA TRP A 184 -34.89 7.33 -10.76
C TRP A 184 -35.40 8.77 -10.75
N ILE A 185 -36.63 9.00 -11.20
CA ILE A 185 -37.23 10.33 -11.18
C ILE A 185 -37.47 10.81 -9.75
N GLU A 186 -37.81 9.91 -8.82
CA GLU A 186 -37.84 10.25 -7.40
C GLU A 186 -36.47 10.73 -6.91
N GLY A 187 -35.40 10.03 -7.28
CA GLY A 187 -34.02 10.44 -6.98
C GLY A 187 -33.67 11.83 -7.52
N VAL A 188 -33.95 12.10 -8.80
CA VAL A 188 -33.68 13.40 -9.42
C VAL A 188 -34.53 14.51 -8.78
N TYR A 189 -35.79 14.22 -8.48
CA TYR A 189 -36.69 15.17 -7.81
C TYR A 189 -36.23 15.51 -6.39
N ASN A 190 -35.75 14.53 -5.63
CA ASN A 190 -35.16 14.76 -4.30
C ASN A 190 -33.89 15.62 -4.40
N ALA A 191 -33.13 15.47 -5.49
CA ALA A 191 -31.95 16.28 -5.80
C ALA A 191 -32.26 17.65 -6.43
N ARG A 192 -33.53 18.02 -6.71
CA ARG A 192 -33.89 19.20 -7.53
C ARG A 192 -33.25 20.54 -7.10
N ARG A 193 -32.92 20.70 -5.83
CA ARG A 193 -32.28 21.92 -5.29
C ARG A 193 -30.76 21.91 -5.39
N ASN A 194 -30.15 20.74 -5.61
CA ASN A 194 -28.71 20.54 -5.74
C ASN A 194 -28.39 19.49 -6.82
N LEU A 195 -28.96 19.70 -8.00
CA LEU A 195 -28.75 18.87 -9.19
C LEU A 195 -27.27 18.76 -9.59
N PRO A 196 -26.43 19.83 -9.54
CA PRO A 196 -25.01 19.70 -9.86
C PRO A 196 -24.29 18.64 -9.00
N SER A 197 -24.58 18.59 -7.70
CA SER A 197 -23.99 17.58 -6.82
C SER A 197 -24.50 16.16 -7.14
N TRP A 198 -25.77 16.02 -7.51
CA TRP A 198 -26.33 14.73 -7.90
C TRP A 198 -25.73 14.22 -9.21
N VAL A 199 -25.62 15.08 -10.23
CA VAL A 199 -24.97 14.75 -11.51
C VAL A 199 -23.49 14.39 -11.29
N SER A 200 -22.79 15.10 -10.41
CA SER A 200 -21.40 14.78 -10.05
C SER A 200 -21.26 13.40 -9.39
N GLN A 201 -22.18 13.02 -8.49
CA GLN A 201 -22.19 11.68 -7.90
C GLN A 201 -22.55 10.60 -8.91
N PHE A 202 -23.48 10.89 -9.82
CA PHE A 202 -23.86 9.97 -10.88
C PHE A 202 -22.70 9.76 -11.87
N SER A 203 -22.01 10.83 -12.26
CA SER A 203 -20.83 10.76 -13.11
C SER A 203 -19.68 10.02 -12.43
N LEU A 204 -19.51 10.17 -11.11
CA LEU A 204 -18.55 9.39 -10.33
C LEU A 204 -18.89 7.89 -10.33
N SER A 205 -20.16 7.53 -10.17
CA SER A 205 -20.60 6.13 -10.25
C SER A 205 -20.28 5.52 -11.61
N LEU A 206 -20.64 6.21 -12.70
CA LEU A 206 -20.30 5.78 -14.06
C LEU A 206 -18.78 5.73 -14.30
N THR A 207 -18.02 6.64 -13.70
CA THR A 207 -16.55 6.63 -13.75
C THR A 207 -15.98 5.37 -13.10
N ASN A 208 -16.52 4.96 -11.94
CA ASN A 208 -16.08 3.75 -11.27
C ASN A 208 -16.34 2.51 -12.15
N GLU A 209 -17.51 2.42 -12.77
CA GLU A 209 -17.84 1.34 -13.70
C GLU A 209 -16.90 1.30 -14.90
N VAL A 210 -16.64 2.45 -15.52
CA VAL A 210 -15.68 2.55 -16.64
C VAL A 210 -14.27 2.13 -16.22
N ARG A 211 -13.85 2.48 -15.00
CA ARG A 211 -12.52 2.12 -14.49
C ARG A 211 -12.40 0.63 -14.13
N LEU A 212 -13.48 0.01 -13.63
CA LEU A 212 -13.50 -1.40 -13.23
C LEU A 212 -13.66 -2.35 -14.43
N HIS A 213 -14.51 -2.00 -15.39
CA HIS A 213 -14.87 -2.86 -16.51
C HIS A 213 -14.27 -2.40 -17.86
N GLY A 214 -13.55 -1.28 -17.88
CA GLY A 214 -12.83 -0.80 -19.04
C GLY A 214 -11.77 -1.80 -19.52
N GLN A 215 -11.62 -1.90 -20.84
CA GLN A 215 -10.61 -2.77 -21.45
C GLN A 215 -9.39 -1.96 -21.90
N VAL A 216 -8.21 -2.42 -21.49
CA VAL A 216 -6.93 -1.92 -22.00
C VAL A 216 -6.37 -2.94 -22.98
N ARG A 217 -6.22 -2.54 -24.25
CA ARG A 217 -5.58 -3.39 -25.26
C ARG A 217 -4.09 -3.47 -24.94
N ASP A 218 -3.57 -4.68 -24.85
CA ASP A 218 -2.16 -4.93 -24.50
C ASP A 218 -1.76 -4.29 -23.14
N LYS A 219 -2.27 -4.88 -22.06
CA LYS A 219 -2.04 -4.43 -20.66
C LYS A 219 -0.56 -4.36 -20.27
N GLN A 220 0.31 -5.12 -20.94
CA GLN A 220 1.74 -5.17 -20.63
C GLN A 220 2.47 -3.95 -21.21
N ARG A 221 2.08 -3.51 -22.42
CA ARG A 221 2.66 -2.31 -23.04
C ARG A 221 2.14 -1.00 -22.45
N HIS A 222 0.89 -0.97 -22.01
CA HIS A 222 0.22 0.26 -21.56
C HIS A 222 0.19 0.36 -20.03
N GLN A 223 1.35 0.27 -19.39
CA GLN A 223 1.50 0.49 -17.96
C GLN A 223 1.88 1.95 -17.67
N TYR A 224 1.21 2.56 -16.69
CA TYR A 224 1.60 3.87 -16.22
C TYR A 224 2.80 3.77 -15.28
N GLY A 225 3.91 4.41 -15.64
CA GLY A 225 5.12 4.44 -14.82
C GLY A 225 4.93 5.26 -13.55
N GLY A 226 4.56 4.59 -12.46
CA GLY A 226 4.54 5.17 -11.11
C GLY A 226 5.87 5.01 -10.38
N ARG A 227 6.12 5.86 -9.38
CA ARG A 227 7.20 5.62 -8.42
C ARG A 227 6.64 4.80 -7.26
N ALA A 228 7.22 3.63 -7.03
CA ALA A 228 6.93 2.80 -5.87
C ALA A 228 8.12 2.86 -4.91
N TYR A 229 7.85 3.13 -3.63
CA TYR A 229 8.86 3.03 -2.57
C TYR A 229 8.73 1.66 -1.92
N THR A 230 9.85 0.97 -1.77
CA THR A 230 9.93 -0.28 -1.01
C THR A 230 10.64 -0.01 0.32
N MET A 231 10.25 -0.73 1.36
CA MET A 231 10.97 -0.68 2.64
C MET A 231 12.31 -1.41 2.44
N ALA A 232 13.41 -0.65 2.38
CA ALA A 232 14.75 -1.22 2.40
C ALA A 232 15.20 -1.41 3.86
N GLN A 233 15.62 -2.62 4.21
CA GLN A 233 16.26 -2.87 5.50
C GLN A 233 17.67 -2.27 5.47
N MET A 234 17.86 -1.16 6.19
CA MET A 234 19.16 -0.54 6.36
C MET A 234 19.79 -1.07 7.67
N ILE A 235 20.76 -1.98 7.57
CA ILE A 235 21.53 -2.43 8.71
C ILE A 235 22.68 -1.44 8.92
N ILE A 236 22.60 -0.63 9.97
CA ILE A 236 23.67 0.27 10.38
C ILE A 236 24.55 -0.50 11.36
N VAL A 237 25.73 -0.92 10.91
CA VAL A 237 26.69 -1.62 11.76
C VAL A 237 27.50 -0.59 12.54
N GLU A 238 27.26 -0.55 13.86
CA GLU A 238 28.07 0.23 14.78
C GLU A 238 29.37 -0.52 15.10
N TRP A 239 30.44 -0.22 14.36
CA TRP A 239 31.77 -0.83 14.52
C TRP A 239 32.36 -0.74 15.94
N LYS A 240 31.88 0.20 16.76
CA LYS A 240 32.30 0.36 18.16
C LYS A 240 32.04 -0.91 18.97
N TRP A 241 30.97 -1.64 18.69
CA TRP A 241 30.62 -2.87 19.42
C TRP A 241 31.48 -4.07 19.03
N LEU A 242 32.11 -4.05 17.85
CA LEU A 242 33.04 -5.10 17.40
C LEU A 242 34.40 -5.04 18.11
N LEU A 243 34.74 -3.91 18.73
CA LEU A 243 36.02 -3.73 19.40
C LEU A 243 36.20 -4.66 20.61
N PHE A 244 35.11 -4.91 21.35
CA PHE A 244 35.13 -5.78 22.53
C PHE A 244 35.43 -7.26 22.20
N PRO A 245 34.67 -7.96 21.32
CA PRO A 245 34.96 -9.35 20.98
C PRO A 245 36.31 -9.51 20.27
N THR A 246 36.69 -8.57 19.40
CA THR A 246 38.03 -8.59 18.77
C THR A 246 39.14 -8.43 19.81
N GLY A 247 38.95 -7.54 20.80
CA GLY A 247 39.88 -7.40 21.92
C GLY A 247 40.04 -8.70 22.71
N LEU A 248 38.94 -9.38 23.05
CA LEU A 248 38.99 -10.66 23.77
C LEU A 248 39.75 -11.74 23.00
N ILE A 249 39.60 -11.82 21.68
CA ILE A 249 40.33 -12.77 20.83
C ILE A 249 41.83 -12.45 20.82
N ILE A 250 42.20 -11.16 20.72
CA ILE A 250 43.61 -10.76 20.76
C ILE A 250 44.23 -11.10 22.13
N PHE A 251 43.53 -10.80 23.22
CA PHE A 251 43.99 -11.13 24.55
C PHE A 251 44.12 -12.64 24.77
N SER A 252 43.17 -13.44 24.29
CA SER A 252 43.24 -14.90 24.44
C SER A 252 44.43 -15.50 23.69
N ILE A 253 44.68 -15.05 22.46
CA ILE A 253 45.85 -15.44 21.67
C ILE A 253 47.14 -15.01 22.38
N TYR A 254 47.20 -13.79 22.89
CA TYR A 254 48.34 -13.30 23.66
C TYR A 254 48.63 -14.19 24.88
N TYR A 255 47.59 -14.50 25.68
CA TYR A 255 47.73 -15.36 26.85
C TYR A 255 48.20 -16.76 26.47
N LEU A 256 47.69 -17.33 25.38
CA LEU A 256 48.09 -18.65 24.90
C LEU A 256 49.58 -18.68 24.52
N PHE A 257 50.06 -17.70 23.74
CA PHE A 257 51.48 -17.65 23.39
C PHE A 257 52.36 -17.38 24.62
N HIS A 258 51.90 -16.52 25.52
CA HIS A 258 52.61 -16.24 26.76
C HIS A 258 52.75 -17.48 27.65
N THR A 259 51.69 -18.31 27.78
CA THR A 259 51.76 -19.55 28.55
C THR A 259 52.67 -20.59 27.89
N ILE A 260 52.65 -20.71 26.56
CA ILE A 260 53.56 -21.60 25.81
C ILE A 260 55.03 -21.19 26.04
N ILE A 261 55.35 -19.91 25.85
CA ILE A 261 56.73 -19.41 25.99
C ILE A 261 57.22 -19.59 27.43
N ARG A 262 56.37 -19.26 28.41
CA ARG A 262 56.71 -19.41 29.82
C ARG A 262 56.90 -20.88 30.21
N GLY A 263 56.00 -21.76 29.76
CA GLY A 263 56.15 -23.21 29.97
C GLY A 263 57.42 -23.76 29.34
N ALA A 264 57.79 -23.30 28.14
CA ALA A 264 59.03 -23.70 27.47
C ALA A 264 60.29 -23.17 28.16
N ARG A 265 60.25 -21.95 28.71
CA ARG A 265 61.39 -21.36 29.44
C ARG A 265 61.58 -21.95 30.83
N ASP A 266 60.49 -22.20 31.54
CA ASP A 266 60.52 -22.71 32.92
C ASP A 266 60.78 -24.24 32.96
N GLY A 267 60.97 -24.89 31.80
CA GLY A 267 61.36 -26.29 31.70
C GLY A 267 60.38 -27.25 32.39
N ILE A 268 59.10 -26.86 32.47
CA ILE A 268 58.11 -27.60 33.25
C ILE A 268 57.79 -28.89 32.51
N SER A 269 58.33 -30.00 33.01
CA SER A 269 58.05 -31.33 32.50
C SER A 269 56.56 -31.67 32.68
N VAL A 270 55.91 -32.06 31.58
CA VAL A 270 54.44 -32.25 31.42
C VAL A 270 53.85 -33.34 32.32
N TRP A 271 54.68 -34.06 33.08
CA TRP A 271 54.27 -35.17 33.94
C TRP A 271 53.30 -34.77 35.05
N LYS A 272 53.30 -33.49 35.49
CA LYS A 272 52.43 -33.02 36.59
C LYS A 272 50.92 -33.11 36.31
N SER A 273 50.51 -33.16 35.04
CA SER A 273 49.10 -33.29 34.64
C SER A 273 48.70 -34.71 34.24
N ASP A 274 49.64 -35.65 34.27
CA ASP A 274 49.41 -37.05 33.90
C ASP A 274 49.50 -37.94 35.15
N SER A 275 48.56 -38.87 35.30
CA SER A 275 48.59 -39.85 36.39
C SER A 275 49.52 -41.03 36.10
N LEU A 276 49.93 -41.23 34.84
CA LEU A 276 50.78 -42.34 34.42
C LEU A 276 52.17 -42.38 35.09
N PRO A 277 52.89 -41.25 35.28
CA PRO A 277 54.16 -41.23 35.99
C PRO A 277 54.04 -41.81 37.40
N MET A 278 52.94 -41.55 38.11
CA MET A 278 52.67 -42.10 39.45
C MET A 278 52.50 -43.63 39.45
N LEU A 279 52.11 -44.22 38.32
CA LEU A 279 51.87 -45.65 38.18
C LEU A 279 53.11 -46.44 37.72
N PHE A 280 53.99 -45.81 36.94
CA PHE A 280 55.13 -46.47 36.30
C PHE A 280 56.49 -46.08 36.84
N CYS A 281 56.60 -44.99 37.62
CA CYS A 281 57.84 -44.62 38.30
C CYS A 281 57.82 -45.16 39.72
N ARG A 282 59.00 -45.52 40.25
CA ARG A 282 59.10 -46.02 41.63
C ARG A 282 59.00 -44.84 42.60
N ILE A 283 58.43 -45.09 43.77
CA ILE A 283 58.40 -44.11 44.87
C ILE A 283 59.55 -44.44 45.81
N ASP A 284 60.27 -43.41 46.27
CA ASP A 284 61.38 -43.59 47.21
C ASP A 284 60.90 -44.27 48.50
N ALA A 285 61.73 -45.17 49.04
CA ALA A 285 61.40 -45.96 50.21
C ALA A 285 61.10 -45.10 51.45
N SER A 286 61.68 -43.90 51.55
CA SER A 286 61.42 -42.95 52.64
C SER A 286 59.97 -42.42 52.65
N ILE A 287 59.38 -42.25 51.47
CA ILE A 287 57.98 -41.82 51.32
C ILE A 287 57.05 -43.00 51.63
N LEU A 288 57.36 -44.19 51.09
CA LEU A 288 56.61 -45.42 51.41
C LEU A 288 56.61 -45.74 52.91
N ALA A 289 57.73 -45.51 53.60
CA ALA A 289 57.82 -45.71 55.04
C ALA A 289 56.92 -44.75 55.83
N ARG A 290 56.66 -43.54 55.31
CA ARG A 290 55.74 -42.57 55.92
C ARG A 290 54.26 -42.89 55.66
N VAL A 291 53.95 -43.64 54.60
CA VAL A 291 52.57 -44.07 54.30
C VAL A 291 52.07 -45.07 55.35
N GLY A 292 52.90 -46.01 55.78
CA GLY A 292 52.52 -47.01 56.80
C GLY A 292 51.17 -47.70 56.49
N ASP A 293 50.32 -47.81 57.50
CA ASP A 293 48.94 -48.34 57.38
C ASP A 293 47.93 -47.29 56.87
N GLY A 294 48.40 -46.11 56.47
CA GLY A 294 47.56 -44.99 56.00
C GLY A 294 46.77 -45.30 54.72
N MET A 295 47.10 -46.40 54.02
CA MET A 295 46.36 -46.87 52.85
C MET A 295 45.05 -47.60 53.20
N ASP A 296 44.91 -48.07 54.45
CA ASP A 296 43.71 -48.78 54.94
C ASP A 296 42.68 -47.83 55.59
N VAL A 297 43.00 -46.53 55.69
CA VAL A 297 42.16 -45.51 56.32
C VAL A 297 41.69 -44.50 55.26
N PRO A 298 40.39 -44.14 55.20
CA PRO A 298 39.92 -43.09 54.30
C PRO A 298 40.61 -41.76 54.61
N ASN A 299 41.16 -41.11 53.57
CA ASN A 299 42.03 -39.92 53.62
C ASN A 299 43.39 -40.09 54.34
N GLY A 300 43.74 -41.30 54.80
CA GLY A 300 44.99 -41.53 55.53
C GLY A 300 46.25 -41.25 54.70
N LEU A 301 46.17 -41.39 53.38
CA LEU A 301 47.28 -41.08 52.47
C LEU A 301 47.55 -39.57 52.32
N ASP A 302 46.49 -38.76 52.28
CA ASP A 302 46.59 -37.30 52.16
C ASP A 302 47.14 -36.70 53.46
N ASP A 303 46.66 -37.22 54.61
CA ASP A 303 47.13 -36.80 55.94
C ASP A 303 48.58 -37.24 56.22
N ALA A 304 49.02 -38.40 55.69
CA ALA A 304 50.36 -38.95 55.98
C ALA A 304 51.46 -38.38 55.06
N VAL A 305 51.16 -38.16 53.78
CA VAL A 305 52.17 -37.78 52.76
C VAL A 305 51.71 -36.70 51.78
N GLY A 306 50.50 -36.14 51.90
CA GLY A 306 49.94 -35.15 50.97
C GLY A 306 50.76 -33.85 50.85
N ASP A 307 51.46 -33.44 51.92
CA ASP A 307 52.30 -32.25 51.94
C ASP A 307 53.75 -32.47 51.45
N VAL A 308 54.12 -33.70 51.10
CA VAL A 308 55.49 -34.02 50.69
C VAL A 308 55.73 -33.54 49.26
N LYS A 309 56.59 -32.52 49.12
CA LYS A 309 57.03 -32.05 47.80
C LYS A 309 58.03 -33.03 47.21
N VAL A 310 57.68 -33.63 46.07
CA VAL A 310 58.53 -34.60 45.38
C VAL A 310 59.05 -34.05 44.05
N CYS A 311 60.20 -34.55 43.62
CA CYS A 311 60.77 -34.36 42.29
C CYS A 311 60.99 -35.74 41.64
N LEU A 312 60.83 -35.80 40.31
CA LEU A 312 61.08 -37.01 39.54
C LEU A 312 62.53 -36.95 39.02
N LEU A 313 63.37 -37.84 39.52
CA LEU A 313 64.79 -37.93 39.16
C LEU A 313 65.06 -39.28 38.50
N ARG A 314 66.06 -39.31 37.62
CA ARG A 314 66.53 -40.55 36.99
C ARG A 314 67.76 -41.05 37.76
N GLU A 315 67.68 -42.27 38.26
CA GLU A 315 68.81 -42.92 38.95
C GLU A 315 69.81 -43.51 37.94
N ASP A 316 71.02 -43.81 38.41
CA ASP A 316 72.13 -44.29 37.57
C ASP A 316 71.85 -45.67 36.94
N ASP A 317 70.92 -46.43 37.50
CA ASP A 317 70.38 -47.68 36.96
C ASP A 317 69.37 -47.47 35.82
N GLY A 318 69.02 -46.21 35.54
CA GLY A 318 68.17 -45.80 34.44
C GLY A 318 66.69 -45.68 34.78
N ASP A 319 66.28 -46.05 36.00
CA ASP A 319 64.90 -45.98 36.48
C ASP A 319 64.53 -44.55 36.91
N TRP A 320 63.25 -44.19 36.77
CA TRP A 320 62.71 -42.92 37.24
C TRP A 320 62.07 -43.09 38.61
N VAL A 321 62.48 -42.28 39.58
CA VAL A 321 62.07 -42.39 40.99
C VAL A 321 61.58 -41.04 41.52
N PHE A 322 60.46 -41.05 42.24
CA PHE A 322 59.98 -39.89 42.99
C PHE A 322 60.74 -39.76 44.30
N LYS A 323 61.54 -38.71 44.44
CA LYS A 323 62.29 -38.39 45.66
C LYS A 323 61.76 -37.12 46.32
N PRO A 324 61.76 -37.02 47.66
CA PRO A 324 61.43 -35.79 48.34
C PRO A 324 62.44 -34.70 47.97
N ILE A 325 61.98 -33.46 47.80
CA ILE A 325 62.87 -32.32 47.59
C ILE A 325 63.50 -32.00 48.95
N GLU A 326 64.68 -32.54 49.21
CA GLU A 326 65.49 -32.13 50.35
C GLU A 326 66.04 -30.72 50.08
N SER A 327 65.73 -29.78 50.98
CA SER A 327 66.34 -28.46 50.99
C SER A 327 67.85 -28.60 51.18
N GLU A 328 68.64 -28.13 50.22
CA GLU A 328 70.10 -28.03 50.30
C GLU A 328 70.56 -27.47 51.65
N GLU A 329 71.14 -28.32 52.51
CA GLU A 329 72.07 -27.92 53.58
C GLU A 329 72.77 -29.16 54.20
N SER A 330 73.82 -29.65 53.51
CA SER A 330 75.09 -30.18 54.07
C SER A 330 75.82 -31.02 52.99
N SER A 331 76.64 -30.43 52.12
CA SER A 331 78.11 -30.29 52.30
C SER A 331 78.81 -31.66 52.45
N SER A 332 79.40 -32.21 51.38
CA SER A 332 80.81 -32.02 50.96
C SER A 332 81.84 -32.69 51.88
N GLU A 333 82.84 -33.35 51.27
CA GLU A 333 83.88 -34.24 51.80
C GLU A 333 83.45 -35.72 51.75
N SER A 334 84.06 -36.61 50.96
CA SER A 334 85.50 -36.81 50.79
C SER A 334 85.87 -37.46 49.44
N GLU A 335 86.70 -36.78 48.65
CA GLU A 335 87.74 -37.40 47.79
C GLU A 335 88.94 -37.75 48.68
N SER A 336 89.43 -38.99 48.65
CA SER A 336 90.87 -39.32 48.77
C SER A 336 91.11 -40.84 48.66
N ASP A 337 92.05 -41.16 47.76
CA ASP A 337 92.74 -42.41 47.40
C ASP A 337 92.06 -43.44 46.48
#